data_AF-A0A1M3EJR2-F1
#
_entry.id   AF-A0A1M3EJR2-F1
#
_cell.length_a   1.000
_cell.length_b   1.000
_cell.length_c   1.000
_cell.angle_alpha   90.00
_cell.angle_beta   90.00
_cell.angle_gamma   90.00
#
_symmetry.space_group_name_H-M   'P 1'
#
loop_
_entity.id
_entity.type
_entity.pdbx_description
1 polymer ?
#
loop_
_entity_poly.entity_id
_entity_poly.type
_entity_poly.pdbx_seq_one_letter_code
_entity_poly.pdbx_strand_id
1 'polypeptide(L)'
;MPEKQSQSMLAKLVGAGVAVGAAWLAQKLLDRAWVAAAGHEPPAPESQDDDISLREVLLAAAITGAVVALARALASRGTARLTAKVNSKRPELPA
;
A
#
# COMPACT_ATOMS: atom_id res chain seq x y z
N MET A 1 37.27 -8.15 -1.07
CA MET A 1 36.26 -8.61 -0.09
C MET A 1 34.87 -8.66 -0.76
N PRO A 2 34.49 -9.79 -1.41
CA PRO A 2 33.29 -9.91 -2.25
C PRO A 2 31.96 -10.26 -1.53
N GLU A 3 31.95 -10.53 -0.22
CA GLU A 3 30.73 -10.98 0.49
C GLU A 3 29.61 -9.93 0.61
N LYS A 4 29.95 -8.63 0.65
CA LYS A 4 28.96 -7.56 0.91
C LYS A 4 27.96 -7.36 -0.24
N GLN A 5 28.33 -7.74 -1.46
CA GLN A 5 27.51 -7.57 -2.65
C GLN A 5 26.42 -8.65 -2.76
N SER A 6 26.72 -9.89 -2.35
CA SER A 6 25.77 -11.00 -2.39
C SER A 6 24.66 -10.86 -1.34
N GLN A 7 24.99 -10.37 -0.14
CA GLN A 7 24.03 -10.01 0.91
C GLN A 7 23.02 -8.93 0.44
N SER A 8 23.51 -7.88 -0.24
CA SER A 8 22.67 -6.82 -0.81
C SER A 8 21.76 -7.35 -1.93
N MET A 9 22.28 -8.24 -2.76
CA MET A 9 21.55 -8.81 -3.88
C MET A 9 20.46 -9.79 -3.43
N LEU A 10 20.72 -10.62 -2.42
CA LEU A 10 19.72 -11.44 -1.74
C LEU A 10 18.65 -10.58 -1.06
N ALA A 11 19.05 -9.53 -0.32
CA ALA A 11 18.09 -8.62 0.31
C ALA A 11 17.20 -7.90 -0.72
N LYS A 12 17.77 -7.53 -1.88
CA LYS A 12 17.02 -6.95 -3.00
C LYS A 12 16.07 -7.96 -3.64
N LEU A 13 16.49 -9.20 -3.83
CA LEU A 13 15.65 -10.26 -4.39
C LEU A 13 14.48 -10.59 -3.45
N VAL A 14 14.76 -10.73 -2.16
CA VAL A 14 13.75 -10.95 -1.13
C VAL A 14 12.81 -9.75 -1.03
N GLY A 15 13.36 -8.54 -1.00
CA GLY A 15 12.56 -7.31 -0.98
C GLY A 15 11.65 -7.18 -2.20
N ALA A 16 12.17 -7.49 -3.39
CA ALA A 16 11.38 -7.52 -4.62
C ALA A 16 10.29 -8.60 -4.58
N GLY A 17 10.61 -9.81 -4.12
CA GLY A 17 9.64 -10.89 -3.96
C GLY A 17 8.50 -10.54 -2.99
N VAL A 18 8.85 -9.91 -1.86
CA VAL A 18 7.88 -9.42 -0.89
C VAL A 18 7.01 -8.31 -1.49
N ALA A 19 7.61 -7.37 -2.23
CA ALA A 19 6.86 -6.29 -2.89
C ALA A 19 5.87 -6.83 -3.92
N VAL A 20 6.29 -7.80 -4.75
CA VAL A 20 5.40 -8.45 -5.73
C VAL A 20 4.28 -9.22 -5.03
N GLY A 21 4.59 -10.00 -4.00
CA GLY A 21 3.57 -10.72 -3.22
C GLY A 21 2.58 -9.79 -2.52
N ALA A 22 3.06 -8.67 -1.98
CA ALA A 22 2.23 -7.65 -1.38
C ALA A 22 1.35 -6.93 -2.40
N ALA A 23 1.87 -6.61 -3.59
CA ALA A 23 1.11 -6.02 -4.69
C ALA A 23 0.00 -6.96 -5.16
N TRP A 24 0.29 -8.26 -5.33
CA TRP A 24 -0.70 -9.26 -5.70
C TRP A 24 -1.81 -9.40 -4.65
N LEU A 25 -1.43 -9.45 -3.37
CA LEU A 25 -2.41 -9.53 -2.28
C LEU A 25 -3.26 -8.24 -2.20
N ALA A 26 -2.65 -7.08 -2.40
CA ALA A 26 -3.35 -5.80 -2.43
C ALA A 26 -4.36 -5.73 -3.58
N GLN A 27 -3.98 -6.16 -4.79
CA GLN A 27 -4.92 -6.24 -5.92
C GLN A 27 -6.11 -7.14 -5.58
N LYS A 28 -5.85 -8.32 -5.01
CA LYS A 28 -6.93 -9.25 -4.64
C LYS A 28 -7.88 -8.70 -3.58
N LEU A 29 -7.35 -7.95 -2.62
CA LEU A 29 -8.18 -7.25 -1.62
C LEU A 29 -8.97 -6.10 -2.25
N LEU A 30 -8.37 -5.38 -3.20
CA LEU A 30 -9.05 -4.31 -3.93
C LEU A 30 -10.21 -4.86 -4.76
N ASP A 31 -10.00 -5.94 -5.52
CA ASP A 31 -11.04 -6.61 -6.31
C ASP A 31 -12.21 -7.05 -5.41
N ARG A 32 -11.90 -7.65 -4.26
CA ARG A 32 -12.92 -8.08 -3.29
C ARG A 32 -13.66 -6.91 -2.66
N ALA A 33 -12.95 -5.84 -2.31
CA ALA A 33 -13.57 -4.64 -1.78
C ALA A 33 -14.47 -3.98 -2.84
N TRP A 34 -14.06 -4.01 -4.10
CA TRP A 34 -14.84 -3.48 -5.21
C TRP A 34 -16.12 -4.27 -5.45
N VAL A 35 -16.03 -5.60 -5.53
CA VAL A 35 -17.21 -6.46 -5.66
C VAL A 35 -18.17 -6.27 -4.47
N ALA A 36 -17.64 -6.12 -3.26
CA ALA A 36 -18.47 -5.90 -2.07
C ALA A 36 -19.13 -4.51 -2.02
N ALA A 37 -18.48 -3.48 -2.56
CA ALA A 37 -18.98 -2.10 -2.52
C ALA A 37 -19.83 -1.71 -3.74
N ALA A 38 -19.42 -2.15 -4.94
CA ALA A 38 -20.07 -1.83 -6.21
C ALA A 38 -21.10 -2.89 -6.62
N GLY A 39 -20.96 -4.16 -6.18
CA GLY A 39 -21.91 -5.22 -6.55
C GLY A 39 -21.77 -5.76 -7.98
N HIS A 40 -20.83 -5.23 -8.77
CA HIS A 40 -20.47 -5.65 -10.12
C HIS A 40 -18.95 -5.55 -10.34
N GLU A 41 -18.43 -6.22 -11.37
CA GLU A 41 -17.00 -6.20 -11.70
C GLU A 41 -16.50 -4.76 -11.93
N PRO A 42 -15.23 -4.46 -11.57
CA PRO A 42 -14.69 -3.12 -11.75
C PRO A 42 -14.78 -2.70 -13.21
N PRO A 43 -15.40 -1.56 -13.54
CA PRO A 43 -15.28 -1.01 -14.89
C PRO A 43 -13.80 -0.78 -15.13
N ALA A 44 -13.28 -1.40 -16.20
CA ALA A 44 -11.89 -1.23 -16.56
C ALA A 44 -11.61 0.28 -16.72
N PRO A 45 -10.46 0.81 -16.28
CA PRO A 45 -10.16 2.24 -16.39
C PRO A 45 -10.13 2.76 -17.85
N GLU A 46 -10.23 1.86 -18.83
CA GLU A 46 -10.38 2.13 -20.26
C GLU A 46 -11.83 2.16 -20.77
N SER A 47 -12.84 1.84 -19.95
CA SER A 47 -14.24 2.07 -20.31
C SER A 47 -14.54 3.57 -20.16
N GLN A 48 -14.28 4.31 -21.23
CA GLN A 48 -14.81 5.66 -21.48
C GLN A 48 -16.32 5.59 -21.75
N ASP A 49 -17.06 4.91 -20.89
CA ASP A 49 -18.51 4.93 -20.96
C ASP A 49 -18.94 6.32 -20.49
N ASP A 50 -19.42 7.14 -21.43
CA ASP A 50 -19.92 8.50 -21.19
C ASP A 50 -21.15 8.53 -20.23
N ASP A 51 -21.60 7.38 -19.73
CA ASP A 51 -22.79 7.19 -18.91
C ASP A 51 -22.49 6.81 -17.44
N ILE A 52 -21.27 7.07 -16.94
CA ILE A 52 -20.97 6.89 -15.53
C ILE A 52 -21.74 7.94 -14.72
N SER A 53 -22.69 7.46 -13.91
CA SER A 53 -23.54 8.30 -13.05
C SER A 53 -22.70 9.10 -12.05
N LEU A 54 -23.02 10.39 -11.85
CA LEU A 54 -22.39 11.23 -10.81
C LEU A 54 -22.45 10.59 -9.42
N ARG A 55 -23.48 9.78 -9.16
CA ARG A 55 -23.62 9.04 -7.89
C ARG A 55 -22.55 7.94 -7.76
N GLU A 56 -22.23 7.28 -8.86
CA GLU A 56 -21.20 6.25 -8.94
C GLU A 56 -19.81 6.87 -8.78
N VAL A 57 -19.55 8.01 -9.42
CA VAL A 57 -18.31 8.77 -9.25
C VAL A 57 -18.13 9.19 -7.79
N LEU A 58 -19.18 9.72 -7.15
CA LEU A 58 -19.13 10.12 -5.74
C LEU A 58 -18.89 8.93 -4.82
N LEU A 59 -19.50 7.77 -5.09
CA LEU A 59 -19.30 6.56 -4.31
C LEU A 59 -17.85 6.05 -4.45
N ALA A 60 -17.34 5.98 -5.69
CA ALA A 60 -15.97 5.59 -5.98
C ALA A 60 -14.96 6.56 -5.33
N ALA A 61 -15.21 7.86 -5.40
CA ALA A 61 -14.39 8.88 -4.78
C ALA A 61 -14.41 8.78 -3.25
N ALA A 62 -15.57 8.52 -2.63
CA ALA A 62 -15.67 8.33 -1.19
C ALA A 62 -14.91 7.08 -0.72
N ILE A 63 -15.03 5.96 -1.44
CA ILE A 63 -14.30 4.72 -1.16
C ILE A 63 -12.79 4.95 -1.30
N THR A 64 -12.36 5.56 -2.41
CA THR A 64 -10.95 5.86 -2.66
C THR A 64 -10.39 6.79 -1.58
N GLY A 65 -11.11 7.85 -1.24
CA GLY A 65 -10.75 8.77 -0.16
C GLY A 65 -10.63 8.06 1.18
N ALA A 66 -11.56 7.16 1.51
CA ALA A 66 -11.52 6.38 2.74
C ALA A 66 -10.30 5.44 2.79
N VAL A 67 -10.00 4.73 1.70
CA VAL A 67 -8.85 3.84 1.60
C VAL A 67 -7.54 4.63 1.76
N VAL A 68 -7.40 5.77 1.07
CA VAL A 68 -6.20 6.63 1.18
C VAL A 68 -6.04 7.16 2.60
N ALA A 69 -7.12 7.61 3.24
CA ALA A 69 -7.09 8.08 4.62
C ALA A 69 -6.66 6.97 5.59
N LEU A 70 -7.19 5.76 5.43
CA LEU A 70 -6.79 4.59 6.21
C LEU A 70 -5.34 4.22 5.99
N ALA A 71 -4.87 4.17 4.74
CA ALA A 71 -3.48 3.90 4.40
C ALA A 71 -2.55 4.94 5.04
N ARG A 72 -2.90 6.24 4.96
CA ARG A 72 -2.17 7.33 5.61
C ARG A 72 -2.11 7.16 7.13
N ALA A 73 -3.24 6.80 7.75
CA ALA A 73 -3.31 6.57 9.18
C ALA A 73 -2.50 5.34 9.64
N LEU A 74 -2.50 4.26 8.86
CA LEU A 74 -1.68 3.08 9.13
C LEU A 74 -0.19 3.37 8.92
N ALA A 75 0.15 4.11 7.85
CA ALA A 75 1.52 4.53 7.59
C ALA A 75 2.05 5.44 8.69
N SER A 76 1.29 6.45 9.13
CA SER A 76 1.72 7.34 10.22
C SER A 76 1.92 6.59 11.53
N ARG A 77 1.04 5.64 11.85
CA ARG A 77 1.16 4.76 13.04
C ARG A 77 2.35 3.80 12.91
N GLY A 78 2.57 3.23 11.73
CA GLY A 78 3.69 2.34 11.44
C GLY A 78 5.03 3.07 11.55
N THR A 79 5.13 4.25 10.93
CA THR A 79 6.29 5.13 11.02
C THR A 79 6.57 5.53 12.46
N ALA A 80 5.56 5.94 13.25
CA ALA A 80 5.75 6.28 14.65
C ALA A 80 6.34 5.12 15.47
N ARG A 81 5.87 3.89 15.26
CA ARG A 81 6.40 2.70 15.94
C ARG A 81 7.83 2.36 15.51
N LEU A 82 8.13 2.48 14.22
CA LEU A 82 9.46 2.23 13.68
C LEU A 82 10.45 3.30 14.16
N THR A 83 10.09 4.57 14.08
CA THR A 83 10.92 5.69 14.57
C THR A 83 11.17 5.58 16.07
N ALA A 84 10.16 5.23 16.88
CA ALA A 84 10.36 4.97 18.30
C ALA A 84 11.38 3.84 18.54
N LYS A 85 11.23 2.72 17.82
CA LYS A 85 12.11 1.55 17.96
C LYS A 85 13.54 1.80 17.46
N VAL A 86 13.71 2.68 16.47
CA VAL A 86 15.02 3.12 15.96
C VAL A 86 15.66 4.13 16.91
N ASN A 87 14.88 5.08 17.46
CA ASN A 87 15.40 6.10 18.37
C ASN A 87 15.84 5.51 19.72
N SER A 88 15.11 4.51 20.24
CA SER A 88 15.51 3.78 21.47
C SER A 88 16.81 2.96 21.33
N LYS A 89 17.37 2.83 20.12
CA LYS A 89 18.65 2.14 19.88
C LYS A 89 19.84 3.09 19.71
N ARG A 90 19.62 4.41 19.82
CA ARG A 90 20.69 5.40 19.69
C ARG A 90 21.20 5.74 21.09
N PRO A 91 22.47 5.42 21.45
CA PRO A 91 23.02 5.84 22.72
C PRO A 91 23.06 7.37 22.76
N GLU A 92 22.52 7.96 23.82
CA GLU A 92 22.70 9.38 24.11
C GLU A 92 24.20 9.70 24.14
N LEU A 93 24.66 10.51 23.20
CA LEU A 93 26.00 11.08 23.25
C LEU A 93 26.01 12.18 24.32
N PRO A 94 26.90 12.12 25.33
CA PRO A 94 27.07 13.23 26.27
C PRO A 94 27.52 14.48 25.50
N ALA A 95 26.89 15.61 25.84
CA ALA A 95 27.20 16.94 25.34
C ALA A 95 28.57 17.45 25.82
#